data_AF-A0A7C3S6E6-F1
#
_entry.id   AF-A0A7C3S6E6-F1
#
_cell.length_a   1.000
_cell.length_b   1.000
_cell.length_c   1.000
_cell.angle_alpha   90.00
_cell.angle_beta   90.00
_cell.angle_gamma   90.00
#
_symmetry.space_group_name_H-M   'P 1'
#
loop_
_entity.id
_entity.type
_entity.pdbx_description
1 polymer ?
#
loop_
_entity_poly.entity_id
_entity_poly.type
_entity_poly.pdbx_seq_one_letter_code
_entity_poly.pdbx_strand_id
1 'polypeptide(L)'
;MPEAKPSLAGALLLLVMIAGGITGLMWEVFAFARKRTFLSPARFAWRIVSWILIIAVFFGMFAGMYLIRFPETRSAVRYWSFFLAFAFLAVAFLVVMAFRDWRWLMSEQFKRKVELYHQLGEELKKLAEGKQPPEGNGHEG
;
A
#
# COMPACT_ATOMS: atom_id res chain seq x y z
N MET A 1 24.78 4.27 -35.53
CA MET A 1 23.84 3.47 -34.72
C MET A 1 22.44 3.96 -35.06
N PRO A 2 21.49 3.10 -35.44
CA PRO A 2 20.16 3.56 -35.82
C PRO A 2 19.51 4.25 -34.62
N GLU A 3 19.07 5.50 -34.80
CA GLU A 3 18.29 6.22 -33.79
C GLU A 3 16.96 5.49 -33.60
N ALA A 4 16.86 4.68 -32.54
CA ALA A 4 15.62 4.06 -32.14
C ALA A 4 14.63 5.18 -31.76
N LYS A 5 13.72 5.52 -32.67
CA LYS A 5 12.66 6.49 -32.40
C LYS A 5 11.83 5.99 -31.22
N PRO A 6 11.58 6.85 -30.21
CA PRO A 6 10.88 6.41 -29.02
C PRO A 6 9.46 5.96 -29.40
N SER A 7 9.05 4.80 -28.89
CA SER A 7 7.83 4.12 -29.36
C SER A 7 6.56 4.85 -28.88
N LEU A 8 5.55 4.97 -29.76
CA LEU A 8 4.24 5.53 -29.42
C LEU A 8 3.53 4.69 -28.36
N ALA A 9 3.62 3.37 -28.46
CA ALA A 9 3.04 2.44 -27.49
C ALA A 9 3.64 2.63 -26.09
N GLY A 10 4.95 2.86 -25.98
CA GLY A 10 5.62 3.16 -24.71
C GLY A 10 5.15 4.48 -24.10
N ALA A 11 4.94 5.51 -24.91
CA ALA A 11 4.40 6.80 -24.44
C ALA A 11 2.99 6.64 -23.88
N LEU A 12 2.11 5.95 -24.61
CA LEU A 12 0.74 5.69 -24.18
C LEU A 12 0.70 4.89 -22.88
N LEU A 13 1.54 3.85 -22.76
CA LEU A 13 1.62 3.06 -21.54
C LEU A 13 2.04 3.89 -20.34
N LEU A 14 3.08 4.74 -20.48
CA LEU A 14 3.52 5.62 -19.41
C LEU A 14 2.45 6.65 -19.01
N LEU A 15 1.74 7.22 -19.98
CA LEU A 15 0.63 8.14 -19.70
C LEU A 15 -0.51 7.43 -18.96
N VAL A 16 -0.84 6.19 -19.32
CA VAL A 16 -1.82 5.38 -18.60
C VAL A 16 -1.36 5.07 -17.17
N MET A 17 -0.09 4.75 -16.96
CA MET A 17 0.47 4.54 -15.60
C MET A 17 0.40 5.81 -14.76
N ILE A 18 0.74 6.98 -15.34
CA ILE A 18 0.66 8.28 -14.67
C ILE A 18 -0.80 8.59 -14.32
N ALA A 19 -1.72 8.45 -15.28
CA ALA A 19 -3.15 8.67 -15.06
C ALA A 19 -3.69 7.74 -13.96
N GLY A 20 -3.34 6.45 -13.99
CA GLY A 20 -3.69 5.50 -12.94
C GLY A 20 -3.16 5.88 -11.56
N GLY A 21 -1.92 6.38 -11.49
CA GLY A 21 -1.34 6.93 -10.25
C GLY A 21 -2.12 8.13 -9.72
N ILE A 22 -2.49 9.07 -10.59
CA ILE A 22 -3.31 10.24 -10.24
C ILE A 22 -4.69 9.80 -9.77
N THR A 23 -5.34 8.87 -10.47
CA THR A 23 -6.64 8.33 -10.08
C THR A 23 -6.57 7.64 -8.72
N GLY A 24 -5.54 6.84 -8.45
CA GLY A 24 -5.30 6.21 -7.16
C GLY A 24 -5.10 7.24 -6.03
N LEU A 25 -4.32 8.30 -6.30
CA LEU A 25 -4.14 9.41 -5.38
C LEU A 25 -5.46 10.14 -5.08
N MET A 26 -6.24 10.47 -6.11
CA MET A 26 -7.55 11.10 -5.94
C MET A 26 -8.50 10.21 -5.14
N TRP A 27 -8.47 8.90 -5.38
CA TRP A 27 -9.26 7.94 -4.64
C TRP A 27 -8.93 7.93 -3.15
N GLU A 28 -7.64 7.88 -2.78
CA GLU A 28 -7.20 7.96 -1.38
C GLU A 28 -7.63 9.29 -0.74
N VAL A 29 -7.44 10.42 -1.42
CA VAL A 29 -7.87 11.74 -0.93
C VAL A 29 -9.38 11.77 -0.69
N PHE A 30 -10.16 11.25 -1.64
CA PHE A 30 -11.62 11.21 -1.53
C PHE A 30 -12.08 10.28 -0.39
N ALA A 31 -11.45 9.11 -0.24
CA ALA A 31 -11.75 8.17 0.83
C ALA A 31 -11.44 8.75 2.23
N PHE A 32 -10.36 9.53 2.35
CA PHE A 32 -10.00 10.25 3.57
C PHE A 32 -10.97 11.40 3.86
N ALA A 33 -11.28 12.24 2.86
CA ALA A 33 -12.21 13.36 2.99
C ALA A 33 -13.61 12.90 3.44
N ARG A 34 -14.05 11.72 2.98
CA ARG A 34 -15.35 11.12 3.36
C ARG A 34 -15.34 10.42 4.73
N LYS A 35 -14.25 10.54 5.50
CA LYS A 35 -14.03 9.88 6.81
C LYS A 35 -14.27 8.36 6.79
N ARG A 36 -14.16 7.71 5.62
CA ARG A 36 -14.37 6.26 5.48
C ARG A 36 -13.14 5.45 5.89
N THR A 37 -12.05 6.09 6.28
CA THR A 37 -10.78 5.45 6.62
C THR A 37 -10.41 5.70 8.08
N PHE A 38 -10.16 4.62 8.82
CA PHE A 38 -9.60 4.61 10.19
C PHE A 38 -8.07 4.88 10.21
N LEU A 39 -7.54 5.55 9.18
CA LEU A 39 -6.10 5.80 9.08
C LEU A 39 -5.72 7.07 9.84
N SER A 40 -4.60 7.01 10.57
CA SER A 40 -4.03 8.19 11.24
C SER A 40 -3.54 9.21 10.20
N PRO A 41 -3.62 10.53 10.47
CA PRO A 41 -3.20 11.58 9.53
C PRO A 41 -1.77 11.41 8.99
N ALA A 42 -0.85 10.93 9.84
CA ALA A 42 0.51 10.62 9.43
C ALA A 42 0.57 9.54 8.34
N ARG A 43 -0.25 8.49 8.42
CA ARG A 43 -0.27 7.42 7.41
C ARG A 43 -0.92 7.86 6.11
N PHE A 44 -1.95 8.70 6.20
CA PHE A 44 -2.50 9.34 5.01
C PHE A 44 -1.42 10.16 4.29
N ALA A 45 -0.68 11.00 5.01
CA ALA A 45 0.43 11.77 4.44
C ALA A 45 1.47 10.85 3.76
N TRP A 46 1.85 9.73 4.41
CA TRP A 46 2.78 8.76 3.81
C TRP A 46 2.23 8.09 2.54
N ARG A 47 0.94 7.75 2.49
CA ARG A 47 0.31 7.22 1.27
C ARG A 47 0.31 8.22 0.13
N ILE A 48 0.03 9.50 0.43
CA ILE A 48 0.09 10.57 -0.56
C ILE A 48 1.51 10.73 -1.10
N VAL A 49 2.52 10.73 -0.22
CA VAL A 49 3.93 10.79 -0.64
C VAL A 49 4.29 9.60 -1.52
N SER A 50 3.86 8.38 -1.18
CA SER A 50 4.10 7.19 -2.00
C SER A 50 3.48 7.31 -3.40
N TRP A 51 2.24 7.77 -3.51
CA TRP A 51 1.59 7.99 -4.81
C TRP A 51 2.29 9.07 -5.63
N ILE A 52 2.66 10.19 -5.01
CA ILE A 52 3.44 11.25 -5.65
C ILE A 52 4.77 10.69 -6.17
N LEU A 53 5.44 9.85 -5.38
CA LEU A 53 6.71 9.25 -5.75
C LEU A 53 6.57 8.31 -6.95
N ILE A 54 5.51 7.49 -6.99
CA ILE A 54 5.18 6.63 -8.13
C ILE A 54 4.95 7.48 -9.40
N ILE A 55 4.13 8.51 -9.29
CA ILE A 55 3.85 9.43 -10.40
C ILE A 55 5.14 10.11 -10.87
N ALA A 56 6.00 10.56 -9.94
CA ALA A 56 7.26 11.21 -10.25
C ALA A 56 8.23 10.29 -10.99
N VAL A 57 8.29 9.00 -10.64
CA VAL A 57 9.12 8.01 -11.36
C VAL A 57 8.63 7.83 -12.80
N PHE A 58 7.33 7.58 -12.99
CA PHE A 58 6.78 7.39 -14.35
C PHE A 58 6.88 8.66 -15.19
N PHE A 59 6.60 9.82 -14.57
CA PHE A 59 6.73 11.11 -15.23
C PHE A 59 8.18 11.43 -15.58
N GLY A 60 9.14 11.14 -14.70
CA GLY A 60 10.56 11.27 -15.00
C GLY A 60 10.97 10.39 -16.18
N MET A 61 10.55 9.13 -16.20
CA MET A 61 10.81 8.24 -17.35
C MET A 61 10.19 8.78 -18.65
N PHE A 62 8.95 9.26 -18.60
CA PHE A 62 8.29 9.88 -19.74
C PHE A 62 9.01 11.16 -20.20
N ALA A 63 9.40 12.02 -19.27
CA ALA A 63 10.08 13.27 -19.55
C ALA A 63 11.44 13.03 -20.21
N GLY A 64 12.22 12.09 -19.66
CA GLY A 64 13.52 11.71 -20.22
C GLY A 64 13.44 11.11 -21.62
N MET A 65 12.37 10.38 -21.95
CA MET A 65 12.26 9.74 -23.27
C MET A 65 11.57 10.60 -24.33
N TYR A 66 10.60 11.44 -23.95
CA TYR A 66 9.68 12.08 -24.90
C TYR A 66 9.66 13.61 -24.84
N LEU A 67 10.00 14.23 -23.71
CA LEU A 67 9.92 15.70 -23.54
C LEU A 67 11.30 16.37 -23.64
N ILE A 68 12.31 15.77 -23.02
CA ILE A 68 13.64 16.37 -22.91
C ILE A 68 14.46 15.99 -24.15
N ARG A 69 14.92 17.00 -24.89
CA ARG A 69 15.93 16.81 -25.94
C ARG A 69 17.31 16.97 -25.32
N PHE A 70 18.12 15.92 -25.38
CA PHE A 70 19.50 15.96 -24.91
C PHE A 70 20.42 16.40 -26.05
N PRO A 71 21.01 17.61 -25.99
CA PRO A 71 21.92 18.09 -27.04
C PRO A 71 23.26 17.36 -27.03
N GLU A 72 23.62 16.74 -25.90
CA GLU A 72 24.89 16.03 -25.71
C GLU A 72 24.64 14.66 -25.10
N THR A 73 25.40 13.65 -25.52
CA THR A 73 25.34 12.31 -24.91
C THR A 73 25.67 12.35 -23.42
N ARG A 74 26.57 13.25 -22.99
CA ARG A 74 26.94 13.41 -21.58
C ARG A 74 25.79 13.91 -20.72
N SER A 75 24.91 14.78 -21.24
CA SER A 75 23.74 15.26 -20.49
C SER A 75 22.66 14.17 -20.38
N ALA A 76 22.46 13.38 -21.44
CA ALA A 76 21.60 12.20 -21.41
C ALA A 76 22.08 11.19 -20.36
N VAL A 77 23.37 10.84 -20.37
CA VAL A 77 23.95 9.88 -19.40
C VAL A 77 23.77 10.38 -17.97
N ARG A 78 24.08 11.66 -17.69
CA ARG A 78 23.89 12.25 -16.35
C ARG A 78 22.44 12.16 -15.91
N TYR A 79 21.50 12.55 -16.77
CA TYR A 79 20.07 12.47 -16.48
C TYR A 79 19.66 11.05 -16.09
N TRP A 80 20.01 10.06 -16.92
CA TRP A 80 19.65 8.67 -16.67
C TRP A 80 20.35 8.08 -15.43
N SER A 81 21.60 8.47 -15.13
CA SER A 81 22.28 8.06 -13.90
C SER A 81 21.59 8.62 -12.65
N PHE A 82 21.26 9.91 -12.64
CA PHE A 82 20.53 10.52 -11.52
C PHE A 82 19.13 9.94 -11.38
N PHE A 83 18.43 9.75 -12.50
CA PHE A 83 17.10 9.16 -12.51
C PHE A 83 17.13 7.71 -11.98
N LEU A 84 18.12 6.92 -12.37
CA LEU A 84 18.27 5.54 -11.88
C LEU A 84 18.50 5.51 -10.37
N ALA A 85 19.37 6.38 -9.85
CA ALA A 85 19.60 6.50 -8.41
C ALA A 85 18.33 6.92 -7.67
N PHE A 86 17.61 7.92 -8.21
CA PHE A 86 16.32 8.36 -7.67
C PHE A 86 15.28 7.23 -7.69
N ALA A 87 15.15 6.50 -8.80
CA ALA A 87 14.21 5.39 -8.92
C ALA A 87 14.52 4.27 -7.94
N PHE A 88 15.81 3.96 -7.73
CA PHE A 88 16.22 2.97 -6.73
C PHE A 88 15.85 3.42 -5.31
N LEU A 89 16.12 4.67 -4.95
CA LEU A 89 15.70 5.24 -3.66
C LEU A 89 14.18 5.24 -3.51
N ALA A 90 13.45 5.55 -4.58
CA ALA A 90 12.00 5.54 -4.59
C ALA A 90 11.43 4.14 -4.33
N VAL A 91 11.96 3.13 -5.01
CA VAL A 91 11.56 1.73 -4.80
C VAL A 91 11.89 1.29 -3.38
N ALA A 92 13.10 1.58 -2.88
CA ALA A 92 13.48 1.25 -1.51
C ALA A 92 12.53 1.89 -0.48
N PHE A 93 12.19 3.16 -0.68
CA PHE A 93 11.22 3.87 0.17
C PHE A 93 9.84 3.21 0.13
N LEU A 94 9.32 2.88 -1.05
CA LEU A 94 8.03 2.21 -1.21
C LEU A 94 8.01 0.83 -0.55
N VAL A 95 9.10 0.07 -0.65
CA VAL A 95 9.23 -1.25 0.00
C VAL A 95 9.21 -1.12 1.53
N VAL A 96 9.99 -0.17 2.08
CA VAL A 96 10.00 0.10 3.53
C VAL A 96 8.60 0.49 4.00
N MET A 97 7.89 1.33 3.24
CA MET A 97 6.52 1.73 3.56
C MET A 97 5.54 0.56 3.49
N ALA A 98 5.60 -0.25 2.45
CA ALA A 98 4.75 -1.43 2.29
C ALA A 98 4.97 -2.42 3.45
N PHE A 99 6.22 -2.63 3.87
CA PHE A 99 6.54 -3.50 5.00
C PHE A 99 6.02 -2.94 6.33
N ARG A 100 6.09 -1.62 6.52
CA ARG A 100 5.57 -0.95 7.72
C ARG A 100 4.05 -1.04 7.80
N ASP A 101 3.34 -0.83 6.68
CA ASP A 101 1.89 -1.00 6.59
C ASP A 101 1.48 -2.46 6.84
N TRP A 102 2.20 -3.42 6.26
CA TRP A 102 1.99 -4.85 6.48
C TRP A 102 2.13 -5.24 7.96
N ARG A 103 3.23 -4.81 8.60
CA ARG A 103 3.48 -5.12 10.02
C ARG A 103 2.38 -4.56 10.92
N TRP A 104 1.85 -3.39 10.61
CA TRP A 104 0.75 -2.80 11.35
C TRP A 104 -0.55 -3.57 11.14
N LEU A 105 -0.92 -3.87 9.89
CA LEU A 105 -2.10 -4.70 9.57
C LEU A 105 -2.06 -6.04 10.30
N MET A 106 -0.91 -6.72 10.29
CA MET A 106 -0.74 -7.99 11.01
C MET A 106 -0.93 -7.82 12.53
N SER A 107 -0.45 -6.73 13.11
CA SER A 107 -0.62 -6.48 14.55
C SER A 107 -2.09 -6.21 14.94
N GLU A 108 -2.85 -5.53 14.10
CA GLU A 108 -4.28 -5.31 14.32
C GLU A 108 -5.10 -6.58 14.13
N GLN A 109 -4.78 -7.37 13.10
CA GLN A 109 -5.40 -8.67 12.87
C GLN A 109 -5.12 -9.63 14.02
N PHE A 110 -3.90 -9.62 14.56
CA PHE A 110 -3.53 -10.46 15.70
C PHE A 110 -4.30 -10.05 16.96
N LYS A 111 -4.40 -8.75 17.26
CA LYS A 111 -5.20 -8.26 18.40
C LYS A 111 -6.66 -8.69 18.30
N ARG A 112 -7.30 -8.51 17.14
CA ARG A 112 -8.69 -8.95 16.94
C ARG A 112 -8.86 -10.46 17.08
N LYS A 113 -7.91 -11.24 16.57
CA LYS A 113 -7.92 -12.70 16.75
C LYS A 113 -7.80 -13.08 18.22
N VAL A 114 -6.85 -12.49 18.96
CA VAL A 114 -6.68 -12.73 20.40
C VAL A 114 -7.93 -12.39 21.18
N GLU A 115 -8.59 -11.27 20.87
CA GLU A 115 -9.83 -10.84 21.52
C GLU A 115 -11.00 -11.81 21.25
N LEU A 116 -11.13 -12.28 20.00
CA LEU A 116 -12.09 -13.33 19.64
C LEU A 116 -11.79 -14.66 20.34
N TYR A 117 -10.53 -15.07 20.43
CA TYR A 117 -10.14 -16.29 21.15
C TYR A 117 -10.38 -16.16 22.66
N HIS A 118 -10.19 -14.97 23.23
CA HIS A 118 -10.46 -14.73 24.63
C HIS A 118 -11.97 -14.79 24.93
N GLN A 119 -12.81 -14.22 24.07
CA GLN A 119 -14.27 -14.32 24.17
C GLN A 119 -14.75 -15.78 24.02
N LEU A 120 -14.22 -16.54 23.06
CA LEU A 120 -14.52 -17.97 22.94
C LEU A 120 -14.10 -18.75 24.19
N GLY A 121 -12.95 -18.42 24.77
CA GLY A 121 -12.46 -19.03 26.01
C GLY A 121 -13.38 -18.76 27.20
N GLU A 122 -13.91 -17.54 27.31
CA GLU A 122 -14.89 -17.18 28.35
C GLU A 122 -16.25 -17.86 28.14
N GLU A 123 -16.72 -17.97 26.90
CA GLU A 123 -17.96 -18.69 26.57
C GLU A 123 -17.82 -20.19 26.85
N LEU A 124 -16.69 -20.81 26.48
CA LEU A 124 -16.39 -22.22 26.79
C LEU A 124 -16.31 -22.46 28.30
N LYS A 125 -15.72 -21.53 29.05
CA LYS A 125 -15.65 -21.61 30.52
C LYS A 125 -17.03 -21.50 31.15
N LYS A 126 -17.89 -20.59 30.67
CA LYS A 126 -19.30 -20.49 31.12
C LYS A 126 -20.11 -21.73 30.77
N LEU A 127 -19.89 -22.35 29.61
CA LEU A 127 -20.54 -23.61 29.23
C LEU A 127 -20.05 -24.81 30.06
N ALA A 128 -18.78 -24.80 30.47
CA ALA A 128 -18.22 -25.82 31.36
C ALA A 128 -18.69 -25.64 32.82
N GLU A 129 -18.75 -24.40 33.32
CA GLU A 129 -19.24 -24.08 34.66
C GLU A 129 -20.78 -24.16 34.76
N GLY A 130 -21.50 -23.97 33.65
CA GLY A 130 -22.95 -24.13 33.54
C GLY A 130 -23.45 -25.57 33.43
N LYS A 131 -22.56 -26.57 33.50
CA LYS A 131 -22.91 -28.00 33.60
C LYS A 131 -22.51 -28.57 34.96
N GLN A 132 -23.17 -28.12 36.02
CA GLN A 132 -23.57 -29.07 37.07
C GLN A 132 -24.90 -29.67 36.62
N PRO A 133 -24.99 -30.99 36.34
CA PRO A 133 -26.30 -31.61 36.21
C PRO A 133 -27.00 -31.46 37.58
N PRO A 134 -28.26 -31.02 37.63
CA PRO A 134 -29.05 -31.22 38.83
C PRO A 134 -29.25 -32.73 38.97
N GLU A 135 -28.41 -33.39 39.77
CA GLU A 135 -28.76 -34.69 40.36
C GLU A 135 -29.83 -34.44 41.42
N GLY A 136 -31.04 -34.16 40.93
CA GLY A 136 -32.25 -33.95 41.69
C GLY A 136 -33.37 -34.72 41.04
N ASN A 137 -33.36 -36.05 41.23
CA ASN A 137 -34.51 -36.77 41.75
C ASN A 137 -34.09 -38.21 42.05
N GLY A 138 -33.82 -38.44 43.34
CA GLY A 138 -33.98 -39.76 43.92
C GLY A 138 -35.44 -40.21 43.84
N HIS A 139 -35.59 -41.53 44.03
CA HIS A 139 -36.75 -42.30 44.51
C HIS A 139 -38.13 -41.60 44.49
N GLU A 140 -39.19 -42.20 43.96
CA GLU A 140 -39.82 -43.49 44.30
C GLU A 140 -40.67 -43.91 43.06
N GLY A 141 -40.91 -45.18 42.74
CA GLY A 141 -41.41 -46.25 43.62
C GLY A 141 -42.88 -46.47 43.29
#